data_AF-K9XHT3-F1
#
_entry.id   AF-K9XHT3-F1
#
_cell.length_a   1.000
_cell.length_b   1.000
_cell.length_c   1.000
_cell.angle_alpha   90.00
_cell.angle_beta   90.00
_cell.angle_gamma   90.00
#
_symmetry.space_group_name_H-M   'P 1'
#
loop_
_entity.id
_entity.type
_entity.pdbx_description
1 polymer ?
#
loop_
_entity_poly.entity_id
_entity_poly.type
_entity_poly.pdbx_seq_one_letter_code
_entity_poly.pdbx_strand_id
1 'polypeptide(L)' 'MKITKIDRLMTGIAVIRGYDPNAELSAHIDVIHFGNCSTIKDKISTFDKIRLETYGWCVIDDRWTLFV' A
#
# COMPACT_ATOMS: atom_id res chain seq x y z
N MET A 1 -19.07 10.15 -7.31
CA MET A 1 -18.84 9.88 -5.88
C MET A 1 -17.39 10.25 -5.57
N LYS A 2 -17.09 10.96 -4.48
CA LYS A 2 -15.71 11.35 -4.13
C LYS A 2 -15.01 10.16 -3.48
N ILE A 3 -13.84 9.76 -3.98
CA ILE A 3 -13.00 8.72 -3.37
C ILE A 3 -12.53 9.22 -2.00
N THR A 4 -12.83 8.48 -0.94
CA THR A 4 -12.48 8.83 0.44
C THR A 4 -11.09 8.30 0.82
N LYS A 5 -10.56 8.75 1.95
CA LYS A 5 -9.31 8.20 2.52
C LYS A 5 -9.44 6.70 2.83
N ILE A 6 -10.62 6.27 3.30
CA ILE A 6 -10.89 4.84 3.57
C ILE A 6 -10.87 4.03 2.27
N ASP A 7 -11.47 4.53 1.19
CA ASP A 7 -11.46 3.83 -0.11
C ASP A 7 -10.02 3.62 -0.62
N ARG A 8 -9.18 4.66 -0.47
CA ARG A 8 -7.75 4.61 -0.83
C ARG A 8 -6.97 3.60 0.00
N LEU A 9 -7.21 3.57 1.32
CA LEU A 9 -6.62 2.60 2.24
C LEU A 9 -7.02 1.18 1.87
N MET A 10 -8.32 0.90 1.78
CA MET A 10 -8.82 -0.45 1.47
C MET A 10 -8.37 -0.94 0.10
N THR A 11 -8.31 -0.05 -0.89
CA THR A 11 -7.84 -0.41 -2.23
C THR A 11 -6.35 -0.77 -2.22
N GLY A 12 -5.51 0.00 -1.52
CA GLY A 12 -4.08 -0.31 -1.45
C GLY A 12 -3.79 -1.62 -0.71
N ILE A 13 -4.50 -1.87 0.41
CA ILE A 13 -4.43 -3.16 1.12
C ILE A 13 -4.79 -4.31 0.18
N ALA A 14 -5.87 -4.20 -0.59
CA ALA A 14 -6.30 -5.24 -1.51
C ALA A 14 -5.25 -5.53 -2.61
N VAL A 15 -4.66 -4.47 -3.17
CA VAL A 15 -3.58 -4.59 -4.18
C VAL A 15 -2.36 -5.30 -3.57
N ILE A 16 -1.86 -4.83 -2.42
CA ILE A 16 -0.65 -5.37 -1.79
C ILE A 16 -0.85 -6.84 -1.38
N ARG A 17 -2.02 -7.20 -0.83
CA ARG A 17 -2.35 -8.59 -0.48
C ARG A 17 -2.42 -9.54 -1.68
N GLY A 18 -2.68 -9.02 -2.87
CA GLY A 18 -2.60 -9.79 -4.11
C GLY A 18 -1.19 -10.32 -4.39
N TYR A 19 -0.15 -9.64 -3.89
CA TYR A 19 1.26 -10.00 -4.07
C TYR A 19 1.90 -10.57 -2.80
N ASP A 20 1.45 -10.14 -1.63
CA ASP A 20 1.87 -10.63 -0.32
C ASP A 20 0.64 -10.97 0.55
N PRO A 21 0.11 -12.22 0.47
CA PRO A 21 -1.07 -12.62 1.21
C PRO A 21 -0.91 -12.52 2.74
N ASN A 22 0.33 -12.53 3.23
CA ASN A 22 0.70 -12.49 4.64
C ASN A 22 1.24 -11.12 5.07
N ALA A 23 1.01 -10.08 4.26
CA ALA A 23 1.42 -8.72 4.55
C ALA A 23 1.03 -8.28 5.97
N GLU A 24 2.01 -7.80 6.73
CA GLU A 24 1.79 -7.26 8.07
C GLU A 24 1.26 -5.83 8.01
N LEU A 25 0.46 -5.45 9.01
CA LEU A 25 -0.06 -4.10 9.21
C LEU A 25 0.48 -3.53 10.51
N SER A 26 1.00 -2.32 10.46
CA SER A 26 1.36 -1.53 11.64
C SER A 26 1.03 -0.07 11.42
N ALA A 27 0.84 0.68 12.50
CA ALA A 27 0.58 2.11 12.42
C ALA A 27 1.51 2.85 13.38
N HIS A 28 2.00 4.00 12.96
CA HIS A 28 2.86 4.86 13.76
C HIS A 28 2.61 6.32 13.36
N ILE A 29 2.16 7.14 14.32
CA ILE A 29 1.95 8.60 14.20
C ILE A 29 1.42 9.03 12.82
N ASP A 30 0.09 8.98 12.64
CA ASP A 30 -0.62 9.39 11.41
C ASP A 30 -0.19 8.66 10.12
N VAL A 31 0.53 7.55 10.26
CA VAL A 31 1.01 6.75 9.15
C VAL A 31 0.64 5.29 9.33
N ILE A 32 0.12 4.69 8.27
CA ILE A 32 -0.13 3.24 8.18
C ILE A 32 0.98 2.62 7.33
N HIS A 33 1.65 1.61 7.87
CA HIS A 33 2.62 0.78 7.17
C HIS A 33 2.00 -0.59 6.90
N PHE A 34 2.10 -1.06 5.66
CA PHE A 34 1.50 -2.31 5.21
C PHE A 34 2.41 -3.07 4.24
N GLY A 35 2.52 -4.38 4.44
CA GLY A 35 3.22 -5.29 3.53
C GLY A 35 4.74 -5.18 3.53
N ASN A 36 5.36 -6.15 2.86
CA ASN A 36 6.80 -6.24 2.74
C ASN A 36 7.24 -5.89 1.31
N CYS A 37 7.71 -4.66 1.11
CA CYS A 37 8.09 -4.17 -0.22
C CYS A 37 9.32 -4.90 -0.76
N SER A 38 10.22 -5.37 0.13
CA SER A 38 11.41 -6.13 -0.28
C SER A 38 11.07 -7.43 -1.02
N THR A 39 9.89 -8.01 -0.78
CA THR A 39 9.46 -9.29 -1.39
C THR A 39 8.55 -9.11 -2.60
N ILE A 40 7.90 -7.95 -2.74
CA ILE A 40 6.90 -7.68 -3.80
C ILE A 40 7.31 -6.64 -4.84
N LYS A 41 8.29 -5.77 -4.58
CA LYS A 41 8.62 -4.64 -5.47
C LYS A 41 8.93 -5.04 -6.93
N ASP A 42 9.49 -6.22 -7.11
CA ASP A 42 9.88 -6.75 -8.43
C ASP A 42 8.76 -7.60 -9.07
N LYS A 43 7.72 -7.94 -8.31
CA LYS A 43 6.57 -8.74 -8.75
C LYS A 43 5.35 -7.88 -9.08
N ILE A 44 5.21 -6.74 -8.39
CA ILE A 44 4.07 -5.84 -8.56
C ILE A 44 4.10 -5.18 -9.93
N SER A 45 2.96 -5.24 -10.64
CA SER A 45 2.81 -4.70 -11.98
C SER A 45 2.97 -3.17 -12.00
N THR A 46 3.42 -2.62 -13.13
CA THR A 46 3.51 -1.15 -13.31
C THR A 46 2.16 -0.47 -13.11
N PHE A 47 1.06 -1.11 -13.55
CA PHE A 47 -0.29 -0.60 -13.36
C PHE A 47 -0.65 -0.49 -11.87
N ASP A 48 -0.37 -1.53 -11.09
CA ASP A 48 -0.69 -1.54 -9.65
C ASP A 48 0.20 -0.57 -8.86
N LYS A 49 1.46 -0.38 -9.27
CA LYS A 49 2.33 0.67 -8.70
C LYS A 49 1.72 2.05 -8.90
N ILE A 50 1.36 2.41 -10.13
CA ILE A 50 0.72 3.70 -10.45
C ILE A 50 -0.59 3.87 -9.67
N ARG A 51 -1.37 2.79 -9.54
CA ARG A 51 -2.61 2.80 -8.77
C ARG A 51 -2.37 3.09 -7.29
N LEU A 52 -1.39 2.44 -6.67
CA LEU A 52 -0.99 2.68 -5.28
C LEU A 52 -0.55 4.13 -5.06
N GLU A 53 0.35 4.63 -5.91
CA GLU A 53 0.85 6.02 -5.86
C GLU A 53 -0.28 7.05 -6.03
N THR A 54 -1.22 6.80 -6.94
CA THR A 54 -2.41 7.66 -7.14
C THR A 54 -3.29 7.71 -5.88
N TYR A 55 -3.32 6.63 -5.11
CA TYR A 55 -3.98 6.56 -3.82
C TYR A 55 -3.09 7.00 -2.65
N GLY A 56 -1.93 7.60 -2.93
CA GLY A 56 -1.01 8.20 -1.97
C GLY A 56 -0.20 7.21 -1.14
N TRP A 57 -0.08 5.97 -1.62
CA TRP A 57 0.84 5.01 -1.06
C TRP A 57 2.27 5.27 -1.58
N CYS A 58 3.26 5.06 -0.72
CA CYS A 58 4.68 5.21 -1.05
C CYS A 58 5.51 4.13 -0.36
N VAL A 59 6.78 3.98 -0.73
CA VAL A 59 7.69 3.00 -0.12
C VAL A 59 8.58 3.73 0.88
N ILE A 60 8.55 3.30 2.15
CA ILE A 60 9.39 3.81 3.24
C ILE A 60 9.85 2.60 4.06
N ASP A 61 11.15 2.52 4.34
CA ASP A 61 11.76 1.44 5.14
C ASP A 61 11.32 0.04 4.70
N ASP A 62 11.40 -0.23 3.39
CA ASP A 62 10.98 -1.48 2.76
C ASP A 62 9.52 -1.90 3.00
N ARG A 63 8.65 -0.95 3.36
CA ARG A 63 7.21 -1.15 3.55
C ARG A 63 6.39 -0.19 2.69
N TRP A 64 5.22 -0.63 2.25
CA TRP A 64 4.25 0.31 1.67
C TRP A 64 3.62 1.13 2.78
N THR A 65 3.47 2.41 2.54
CA THR A 65 3.11 3.38 3.56
C THR A 65 2.06 4.34 3.03
N LEU A 66 1.02 4.59 3.82
CA LEU A 66 -0.03 5.57 3.54
C LEU A 66 -0.04 6.63 4.65
N PHE A 67 0.20 7.89 4.29
CA PHE A 67 0.00 9.04 5.17
C PHE A 67 -1.49 9.33 5.28
N VAL A 68 -2.03 9.29 6.50
CA VAL A 68 -3.48 9.32 6.77
C VAL A 68 -3.98 10.74 6.99
#